data_AF-E2BQI4-F1
#
_entry.id   AF-E2BQI4-F1
#
_cell.length_a   1.000
_cell.length_b   1.000
_cell.length_c   1.000
_cell.angle_alpha   90.00
_cell.angle_beta   90.00
_cell.angle_gamma   90.00
#
_symmetry.space_group_name_H-M   'P 1'
#
loop_
_entity.id
_entity.type
_entity.pdbx_description
1 polymer ?
#
loop_
_entity_poly.entity_id
_entity_poly.type
_entity_poly.pdbx_seq_one_letter_code
_entity_poly.pdbx_strand_id
1 'polypeptide(L)'
;FVRSFARSFYSFVRSLARSFVRSFVRSFVRSFVRSFVRSFVRSFVRSFVRSFVRSFVRSFVRSFVRSFVRSFVRSFVRSFVRSFVRSFVRSFVRSFVRSFVRSFVRSRAMS
;
A
#
# COMPACT_ATOMS: atom_id res chain seq x y z
N PHE A 1 -48.01 26.04 -59.06
CA PHE A 1 -47.82 26.74 -57.77
C PHE A 1 -47.71 25.76 -56.58
N VAL A 2 -48.77 25.00 -56.24
CA VAL A 2 -48.83 24.07 -55.09
C VAL A 2 -47.68 23.05 -55.03
N ARG A 3 -47.35 22.39 -56.16
CA ARG A 3 -46.26 21.39 -56.23
C ARG A 3 -44.86 21.99 -55.97
N SER A 4 -44.65 23.23 -56.38
CA SER A 4 -43.38 23.94 -56.16
C SER A 4 -43.25 24.38 -54.70
N PHE A 5 -44.34 24.89 -54.13
CA PHE A 5 -44.43 25.23 -52.72
C PHE A 5 -44.16 24.01 -51.82
N ALA A 6 -44.79 22.87 -52.11
CA ALA A 6 -44.58 21.63 -51.36
C ALA A 6 -43.10 21.15 -51.40
N ARG A 7 -42.44 21.23 -52.56
CA ARG A 7 -41.01 20.87 -52.68
C ARG A 7 -40.11 21.82 -51.90
N SER A 8 -40.38 23.12 -51.95
CA SER A 8 -39.63 24.14 -51.19
C SER A 8 -39.81 23.97 -49.68
N PHE A 9 -41.04 23.72 -49.24
CA PHE A 9 -41.32 23.44 -47.83
C PHE A 9 -40.61 22.16 -47.35
N TYR A 10 -40.64 21.09 -48.14
CA TYR A 10 -39.93 19.86 -47.81
C TYR A 10 -38.40 20.06 -47.75
N SER A 11 -37.81 20.79 -48.70
CA SER A 11 -36.37 21.06 -48.69
C SER A 11 -35.97 21.93 -47.49
N PHE A 12 -36.79 22.91 -47.13
CA PHE A 12 -36.60 23.76 -45.96
C PHE A 12 -36.61 22.95 -44.66
N VAL A 13 -37.67 22.16 -44.42
CA VAL A 13 -37.80 21.28 -43.25
C VAL A 13 -36.63 20.30 -43.17
N ARG A 14 -36.25 19.69 -44.30
CA ARG A 14 -35.12 18.76 -44.35
C ARG A 14 -33.79 19.44 -44.03
N SER A 15 -33.60 20.69 -44.43
CA SER A 15 -32.38 21.45 -44.12
C SER A 15 -32.30 21.81 -42.64
N LEU A 16 -33.44 22.23 -42.05
CA LEU A 16 -33.59 22.59 -40.65
C LEU A 16 -33.37 21.38 -39.75
N ALA A 17 -33.99 20.24 -40.09
CA ALA A 17 -33.79 18.99 -39.36
C ALA A 17 -32.31 18.57 -39.41
N ARG A 18 -31.67 18.64 -40.58
CA ARG A 18 -30.23 18.30 -40.71
C ARG A 18 -29.33 19.22 -39.91
N SER A 19 -29.56 20.54 -39.96
CA SER A 19 -28.71 21.51 -39.25
C SER A 19 -28.89 21.37 -37.74
N PHE A 20 -30.13 21.22 -37.28
CA PHE A 20 -30.46 21.04 -35.87
C PHE A 20 -29.88 19.73 -35.32
N VAL A 21 -30.13 18.59 -35.98
CA VAL A 21 -29.57 17.30 -35.54
C VAL A 21 -28.05 17.36 -35.53
N ARG A 22 -27.42 17.94 -36.55
CA ARG A 22 -25.96 18.03 -36.61
C ARG A 22 -25.40 18.91 -35.51
N SER A 23 -25.99 20.07 -35.24
CA SER A 23 -25.49 21.00 -34.22
C SER A 23 -25.73 20.44 -32.82
N PHE A 24 -26.93 19.91 -32.56
CA PHE A 24 -27.33 19.35 -31.28
C PHE A 24 -26.52 18.10 -30.94
N VAL A 25 -26.44 17.12 -31.85
CA VAL A 25 -25.66 15.90 -31.61
C VAL A 25 -24.19 16.26 -31.40
N ARG A 26 -23.63 17.16 -32.21
CA ARG A 26 -22.22 17.54 -32.06
C ARG A 26 -21.96 18.27 -30.75
N SER A 27 -22.82 19.20 -30.35
CA SER A 27 -22.62 19.98 -29.12
C SER A 27 -22.85 19.10 -27.89
N PHE A 28 -23.95 18.35 -27.87
CA PHE A 28 -24.34 17.48 -26.77
C PHE A 28 -23.34 16.35 -26.57
N VAL A 29 -23.01 15.59 -27.62
CA VAL A 29 -22.03 14.49 -27.52
C VAL A 29 -20.69 15.06 -27.06
N ARG A 30 -20.23 16.18 -27.64
CA ARG A 30 -18.94 16.76 -27.25
C ARG A 30 -18.94 17.24 -25.80
N SER A 31 -19.98 17.93 -25.35
CA SER A 31 -20.04 18.46 -23.98
C SER A 31 -20.25 17.35 -22.95
N PHE A 32 -21.18 16.43 -23.22
CA PHE A 32 -21.51 15.32 -22.35
C PHE A 32 -20.34 14.35 -22.24
N VAL A 33 -19.81 13.85 -23.36
CA VAL A 33 -18.67 12.92 -23.34
C VAL A 33 -17.47 13.57 -22.67
N ARG A 34 -17.15 14.83 -23.00
CA ARG A 34 -16.01 15.52 -22.40
C ARG A 34 -16.17 15.70 -20.89
N SER A 35 -17.34 16.14 -20.43
CA SER A 35 -17.58 16.38 -19.00
C SER A 35 -17.69 15.08 -18.22
N PHE A 36 -18.45 14.11 -18.73
CA PHE A 36 -18.64 12.81 -18.10
C PHE A 36 -17.34 12.03 -18.05
N VAL A 37 -16.65 11.85 -19.18
CA VAL A 37 -15.36 11.12 -19.20
C VAL A 37 -14.34 11.82 -18.31
N ARG A 38 -14.22 13.15 -18.39
CA ARG A 38 -13.26 13.88 -17.55
C ARG A 38 -13.58 13.73 -16.05
N SER A 39 -14.84 13.87 -15.66
CA SER A 39 -15.23 13.79 -14.25
C SER A 39 -15.16 12.35 -13.72
N PHE A 40 -15.70 11.39 -14.47
CA PHE A 40 -15.69 9.97 -14.12
C PHE A 40 -14.26 9.43 -14.05
N VAL A 41 -13.46 9.61 -15.10
CA VAL A 41 -12.06 9.13 -15.10
C VAL A 41 -11.28 9.80 -13.98
N ARG A 42 -11.40 11.12 -13.79
CA ARG A 42 -10.68 11.82 -12.72
C ARG A 42 -11.09 11.32 -11.34
N SER A 43 -12.39 11.16 -11.07
CA SER A 43 -12.89 10.73 -9.77
C SER A 43 -12.59 9.26 -9.50
N PHE A 44 -12.84 8.39 -10.48
CA PHE A 44 -12.57 6.95 -10.39
C PHE A 44 -11.08 6.69 -10.22
N VAL A 45 -10.22 7.22 -11.10
CA VAL A 45 -8.77 7.02 -10.99
C VAL A 45 -8.26 7.59 -9.67
N ARG A 46 -8.66 8.80 -9.28
CA ARG A 46 -8.21 9.39 -8.02
C ARG A 46 -8.65 8.58 -6.80
N SER A 47 -9.90 8.10 -6.77
CA SER A 47 -10.42 7.32 -5.63
C SER A 47 -9.82 5.93 -5.59
N PHE A 48 -9.80 5.22 -6.72
CA PHE A 48 -9.25 3.89 -6.85
C PHE A 48 -7.76 3.86 -6.54
N VAL A 49 -6.96 4.71 -7.18
CA VAL A 49 -5.51 4.77 -6.92
C VAL A 49 -5.25 5.14 -5.47
N ARG A 50 -5.94 6.15 -4.93
CA ARG A 50 -5.75 6.53 -3.52
C ARG A 50 -6.11 5.40 -2.57
N SER A 51 -7.24 4.72 -2.80
CA SER A 51 -7.71 3.60 -1.99
C SER A 51 -6.73 2.44 -2.05
N PHE A 52 -6.41 1.99 -3.27
CA PHE A 52 -5.54 0.86 -3.52
C PHE A 52 -4.14 1.08 -2.99
N VAL A 53 -3.51 2.21 -3.33
CA VAL A 53 -2.16 2.55 -2.83
C VAL A 53 -2.19 2.63 -1.31
N ARG A 54 -3.19 3.26 -0.71
CA ARG A 54 -3.28 3.37 0.75
C ARG A 54 -3.46 2.02 1.42
N SER A 55 -4.31 1.15 0.90
CA SER A 55 -4.57 -0.17 1.51
C SER A 55 -3.37 -1.09 1.31
N PHE A 56 -2.82 -1.12 0.09
CA PHE A 56 -1.68 -1.95 -0.26
C PHE A 56 -0.45 -1.55 0.55
N VAL A 57 -0.05 -0.27 0.50
CA VAL A 57 1.10 0.23 1.25
C VAL A 57 0.90 0.00 2.74
N ARG A 58 -0.28 0.33 3.29
CA ARG A 58 -0.54 0.12 4.72
C ARG A 58 -0.46 -1.35 5.11
N SER A 59 -1.03 -2.25 4.32
CA SER A 59 -1.03 -3.69 4.64
C SER A 59 0.36 -4.29 4.50
N PHE A 60 1.05 -4.00 3.40
CA PHE A 60 2.37 -4.51 3.08
C PHE A 60 3.40 -3.99 4.07
N VAL A 61 3.47 -2.68 4.30
CA VAL A 61 4.41 -2.10 5.27
C VAL A 61 4.12 -2.65 6.66
N ARG A 62 2.85 -2.73 7.06
CA ARG A 62 2.50 -3.26 8.39
C ARG A 62 2.87 -4.72 8.54
N SER A 63 2.61 -5.57 7.54
CA SER A 63 2.92 -7.00 7.62
C SER A 63 4.43 -7.23 7.57
N PHE A 64 5.12 -6.57 6.64
CA PHE A 64 6.56 -6.68 6.46
C PHE A 64 7.31 -6.19 7.69
N VAL A 65 7.04 -4.96 8.15
CA VAL A 65 7.69 -4.41 9.35
C VAL A 65 7.39 -5.27 10.56
N ARG A 66 6.13 -5.68 10.77
CA ARG A 66 5.77 -6.53 11.91
C ARG A 66 6.49 -7.88 11.85
N SER A 67 6.54 -8.52 10.70
CA SER A 67 7.18 -9.82 10.52
C SER A 67 8.69 -9.71 10.69
N PHE A 68 9.31 -8.78 9.99
CA PHE A 68 10.75 -8.55 10.02
C PHE A 68 11.23 -8.15 11.41
N VAL A 69 10.63 -7.13 12.03
CA VAL A 69 10.99 -6.69 13.38
C VAL A 69 10.77 -7.82 14.38
N ARG A 70 9.63 -8.52 14.33
CA ARG A 70 9.37 -9.62 15.26
C ARG A 70 10.37 -10.76 15.09
N SER A 71 10.67 -11.15 13.86
CA SER A 71 11.63 -12.22 13.56
C SER A 71 13.04 -11.83 13.99
N PHE A 72 13.50 -10.65 13.53
CA PHE A 72 14.84 -10.15 13.79
C PHE A 72 15.07 -9.93 15.28
N VAL A 73 14.19 -9.18 15.96
CA VAL A 73 14.31 -8.92 17.40
C VAL A 73 14.25 -10.23 18.17
N ARG A 74 13.32 -11.13 17.86
CA ARG A 74 13.21 -12.42 18.56
C ARG A 74 14.47 -13.27 18.37
N SER A 75 14.98 -13.35 17.14
CA SER A 75 16.18 -14.13 16.82
C SER A 75 17.41 -13.53 17.51
N PHE A 76 17.63 -12.24 17.32
CA PHE A 76 18.78 -11.51 17.85
C PHE A 76 18.79 -11.54 19.38
N VAL A 77 17.69 -11.13 20.03
CA VAL A 77 17.59 -11.13 21.49
C VAL A 77 17.76 -12.54 22.03
N ARG A 78 17.09 -13.54 21.44
CA ARG A 78 17.21 -14.93 21.92
C ARG A 78 18.64 -15.45 21.78
N SER A 79 19.29 -15.18 20.65
CA SER A 79 20.67 -15.64 20.41
C SER A 79 21.65 -14.92 21.33
N PHE A 80 21.58 -13.60 21.39
CA PHE A 80 22.44 -12.77 22.21
C PHE A 80 22.29 -13.10 23.69
N VAL A 81 21.06 -13.07 24.22
CA VAL A 81 20.81 -13.39 25.64
C VAL A 81 21.26 -14.81 25.95
N ARG A 82 20.93 -15.79 25.10
CA ARG A 82 21.35 -17.18 25.33
C ARG A 82 22.87 -17.31 25.34
N SER A 83 23.56 -16.68 24.38
CA SER A 83 25.02 -16.76 24.28
C SER A 83 25.69 -16.06 25.45
N PHE A 84 25.27 -14.82 25.74
CA PHE A 84 25.82 -14.00 26.81
C PHE A 84 25.58 -14.64 28.17
N VAL A 85 24.34 -15.00 28.51
CA VAL A 85 24.02 -15.65 29.78
C VAL A 85 24.77 -16.96 29.92
N ARG A 86 24.80 -17.80 28.87
CA ARG A 86 25.51 -19.08 28.93
C ARG A 86 27.01 -18.89 29.14
N SER A 87 27.63 -17.95 28.43
CA SER A 87 29.06 -17.67 28.54
C SER A 87 29.41 -17.08 29.90
N PHE A 88 28.68 -16.04 30.31
CA PHE A 88 28.89 -15.33 31.56
C PHE A 88 28.68 -16.25 32.76
N VAL A 89 27.53 -16.93 32.85
CA VAL A 89 27.24 -17.86 33.94
C VAL A 89 28.27 -18.98 33.98
N ARG A 90 28.60 -19.58 32.83
CA ARG A 90 29.60 -20.66 32.79
C ARG A 90 30.97 -20.19 33.24
N SER A 91 31.42 -19.01 32.79
CA SER A 91 32.72 -18.45 33.16
C SER A 91 32.76 -18.07 34.64
N PHE A 92 31.76 -17.32 35.10
CA PHE A 92 31.67 -16.83 36.47
C PHE A 92 31.57 -17.98 37.47
N VAL A 93 30.61 -18.91 37.27
CA VAL A 93 30.45 -20.08 38.15
C VAL A 93 31.73 -20.92 38.16
N ARG A 94 32.32 -21.20 36.99
CA ARG A 94 33.55 -21.99 36.92
C ARG A 94 34.71 -21.31 37.63
N SER A 95 34.89 -20.01 37.46
CA SER A 95 35.95 -19.24 38.10
C SER A 95 35.75 -19.19 39.62
N PHE A 96 34.53 -18.85 40.06
CA PHE A 96 34.18 -18.72 41.46
C PHE A 96 34.32 -20.05 42.21
N VAL A 97 33.71 -21.12 41.68
CA VAL A 97 33.81 -22.46 42.28
C VAL A 97 35.26 -22.91 42.34
N ARG A 98 36.03 -22.74 41.25
CA ARG A 98 37.44 -23.15 41.22
C ARG A 98 38.29 -22.38 42.22
N SER A 99 38.05 -21.07 42.36
CA SER A 99 38.75 -20.22 43.33
C SER A 99 38.39 -20.62 44.77
N PHE A 100 37.09 -20.78 45.05
CA PHE A 100 36.59 -21.14 46.37
C PHE A 100 37.10 -22.50 46.83
N VAL A 101 36.99 -23.52 45.97
CA VAL A 101 37.50 -24.88 46.26
C VAL A 101 39.01 -24.86 46.48
N ARG A 102 39.79 -24.16 45.64
CA ARG A 102 41.24 -24.03 45.84
C ARG A 102 41.57 -23.37 47.17
N SER A 103 40.89 -22.28 47.52
CA SER A 103 41.09 -21.57 48.79
C SER A 103 40.79 -22.48 49.99
N PHE A 104 39.65 -23.18 49.95
CA PHE A 104 39.20 -24.04 51.04
C PHE A 104 40.08 -25.29 51.24
N VAL A 105 40.55 -25.90 50.15
CA VAL A 105 41.52 -27.01 50.23
C VAL A 105 42.86 -26.51 50.79
N ARG A 106 43.32 -25.33 50.36
CA ARG A 106 44.59 -24.76 50.82
C ARG A 106 44.53 -24.37 52.30
N SER A 107 43.40 -23.88 52.80
CA SER A 107 43.24 -23.58 54.23
C SER A 107 43.21 -24.85 55.09
N ARG A 108 42.53 -25.92 54.63
CA ARG A 108 42.54 -27.23 55.32
C ARG A 108 43.87 -27.96 55.27
N ALA A 109 44.69 -27.73 54.25
CA ALA A 109 46.02 -28.33 54.16
C ALA A 109 47.06 -27.61 55.04
N MET A 110 46.76 -26.40 55.50
CA MET A 110 47.63 -25.61 56.40
C MET A 110 47.18 -25.63 57.86
N SER A 111 46.02 -26.25 58.16
CA SER A 111 45.58 -26.62 59.52
C SER A 111 46.01 -28.03 59.85
#